data_AF-A0A4P5YAC2-F1
#
_entry.id   AF-A0A4P5YAC2-F1
#
_cell.length_a   1.000
_cell.length_b   1.000
_cell.length_c   1.000
_cell.angle_alpha   90.00
_cell.angle_beta   90.00
_cell.angle_gamma   90.00
#
_symmetry.space_group_name_H-M   'P 1'
#
loop_
_entity.id
_entity.type
_entity.pdbx_description
1 polymer ?
#
loop_
_entity_poly.entity_id
_entity_poly.type
_entity_poly.pdbx_seq_one_letter_code
_entity_poly.pdbx_strand_id
1 'polypeptide(L)'
;MKTLSLSAALVAAVATLSLVGCGGGDAPRSEAPAQATPAPGFVRPAGFGSQFYGEIFDPEKKRFFVFGKKESLEAWKISKEFAFSKTQIGFGPNKETVVFESEKESSQITERLKKDFDARWNIKRGQ
;
A
#
# COMPACT_ATOMS: atom_id res chain seq x y z
N MET A 1 -63.79 -3.83 24.58
CA MET A 1 -63.20 -2.49 24.42
C MET A 1 -62.70 -2.37 22.99
N LYS A 2 -63.34 -1.49 22.21
CA LYS A 2 -63.02 -1.16 20.81
C LYS A 2 -62.12 0.06 20.81
N THR A 3 -61.06 0.08 19.99
CA THR A 3 -60.60 1.31 19.32
C THR A 3 -59.94 0.94 17.99
N LEU A 4 -60.71 1.15 16.91
CA LEU A 4 -60.20 1.40 15.56
C LEU A 4 -59.64 2.83 15.52
N SER A 5 -58.58 3.05 14.74
CA SER A 5 -58.31 4.38 14.17
C SER A 5 -57.73 4.22 12.76
N LEU A 6 -58.54 4.63 11.78
CA LEU A 6 -58.18 4.95 10.40
C LEU A 6 -57.95 6.47 10.33
N SER A 7 -56.86 6.89 9.71
CA SER A 7 -56.71 8.17 8.99
C SER A 7 -55.72 7.90 7.85
N ALA A 8 -56.16 7.70 6.62
CA ALA A 8 -56.63 8.70 5.64
C ALA A 8 -55.48 9.51 5.00
N ALA A 9 -55.30 9.23 3.70
CA ALA A 9 -55.04 10.17 2.60
C ALA A 9 -53.71 10.94 2.55
N LEU A 10 -52.84 10.46 1.66
CA LEU A 10 -52.45 11.13 0.41
C LEU A 10 -52.19 12.66 0.48
N VAL A 11 -50.91 13.05 0.47
CA VAL A 11 -50.46 14.23 -0.28
C VAL A 11 -49.24 13.81 -1.09
N ALA A 12 -49.45 13.66 -2.40
CA ALA A 12 -48.40 13.62 -3.38
C ALA A 12 -47.80 15.03 -3.51
N ALA A 13 -46.49 15.15 -3.33
CA ALA A 13 -45.72 16.27 -3.85
C ALA A 13 -44.50 15.70 -4.56
N VAL A 14 -44.69 15.53 -5.88
CA VAL A 14 -43.65 15.27 -6.85
C VAL A 14 -42.79 16.52 -6.95
N ALA A 15 -41.51 16.41 -6.58
CA ALA A 15 -40.48 17.38 -6.96
C ALA A 15 -39.30 16.59 -7.56
N THR A 16 -39.44 16.29 -8.84
CA THR A 16 -38.35 15.85 -9.72
C THR A 16 -37.36 16.98 -9.88
N LEU A 17 -36.21 16.90 -9.20
CA LEU A 17 -35.03 17.69 -9.55
C LEU A 17 -33.94 16.73 -10.02
N SER A 18 -33.99 16.44 -11.31
CA SER A 18 -33.01 15.64 -12.04
C SER A 18 -31.71 16.43 -12.17
N LEU A 19 -30.79 16.25 -11.23
CA LEU A 19 -29.38 16.58 -11.45
C LEU A 19 -28.78 15.47 -12.33
N VAL A 20 -28.81 15.71 -13.63
CA VAL A 20 -27.91 15.04 -14.60
C VAL A 20 -26.49 15.49 -14.26
N GLY A 21 -25.80 14.69 -13.45
CA GLY A 21 -24.34 14.75 -13.28
C GLY A 21 -23.69 13.73 -14.22
N CYS A 22 -22.73 14.21 -15.02
CA CYS A 22 -21.97 13.42 -15.98
C CYS A 22 -21.40 12.12 -15.40
N GLY A 23 -21.45 11.07 -16.23
CA GLY A 23 -21.00 9.74 -15.92
C GLY A 23 -19.50 9.60 -15.68
N GLY A 24 -19.21 8.65 -14.82
CA GLY A 24 -17.97 7.89 -14.74
C GLY A 24 -18.35 6.60 -14.05
N GLY A 25 -18.53 5.53 -14.82
CA GLY A 25 -19.15 4.29 -14.36
C GLY A 25 -18.40 3.65 -13.19
N ASP A 26 -19.16 3.29 -12.16
CA ASP A 26 -18.78 2.31 -11.15
C ASP A 26 -18.68 0.94 -11.84
N ALA A 27 -17.47 0.58 -12.25
CA ALA A 27 -17.15 -0.81 -12.49
C ALA A 27 -17.33 -1.58 -11.17
N PRO A 28 -17.95 -2.78 -11.18
CA PRO A 28 -17.96 -3.62 -10.00
C PRO A 28 -16.51 -3.85 -9.58
N ARG A 29 -16.25 -3.58 -8.31
CA ARG A 29 -15.01 -3.90 -7.59
C ARG A 29 -14.70 -5.37 -7.90
N SER A 30 -13.81 -5.56 -8.87
CA SER A 30 -13.21 -6.85 -9.13
C SER A 30 -12.48 -7.21 -7.84
N GLU A 31 -13.00 -8.21 -7.14
CA GLU A 31 -12.30 -8.92 -6.09
C GLU A 31 -10.99 -9.39 -6.68
N ALA A 32 -9.94 -8.58 -6.51
CA ALA A 32 -8.59 -9.01 -6.78
C ALA A 32 -8.37 -10.25 -5.90
N PRO A 33 -7.88 -11.37 -6.47
CA PRO A 33 -7.57 -12.54 -5.68
C PRO A 33 -6.62 -12.11 -4.57
N ALA A 34 -6.88 -12.60 -3.35
CA ALA A 34 -6.04 -12.44 -2.20
C ALA A 34 -4.60 -12.86 -2.54
N GLN A 35 -3.78 -11.89 -2.96
CA GLN A 35 -2.37 -12.10 -3.26
C GLN A 35 -1.56 -11.64 -2.06
N ALA A 36 -1.16 -12.67 -1.31
CA ALA A 36 -0.02 -12.76 -0.41
C ALA A 36 0.26 -11.54 0.46
N THR A 37 -0.29 -11.57 1.67
CA THR A 37 0.38 -11.02 2.84
C THR A 37 1.82 -11.54 2.85
N PRO A 38 2.87 -10.69 2.80
CA PRO A 38 4.22 -11.18 3.03
C PRO A 38 4.27 -11.75 4.44
N ALA A 39 4.65 -13.02 4.55
CA ALA A 39 4.84 -13.67 5.84
C ALA A 39 5.81 -12.82 6.68
N PRO A 40 5.50 -12.53 7.96
CA PRO A 40 6.44 -11.83 8.83
C PRO A 40 7.74 -12.63 8.90
N GLY A 41 8.85 -12.01 8.50
CA GLY A 41 10.19 -12.60 8.61
C GLY A 41 10.74 -13.29 7.36
N PHE A 42 10.20 -13.04 6.16
CA PHE A 42 10.82 -13.58 4.94
C PHE A 42 12.13 -12.86 4.55
N VAL A 43 13.22 -13.21 5.25
CA VAL A 43 14.60 -12.94 4.85
C VAL A 43 14.93 -13.91 3.72
N ARG A 44 14.81 -13.43 2.48
CA ARG A 44 15.20 -14.19 1.29
C ARG A 44 16.61 -13.74 0.95
N PRO A 45 17.65 -14.59 1.02
CA PRO A 45 18.90 -14.26 0.35
C PRO A 45 18.64 -14.44 -1.15
N ALA A 46 18.36 -13.37 -1.90
CA ALA A 46 18.29 -13.47 -3.36
C ALA A 46 18.41 -12.12 -4.08
N GLY A 47 19.56 -11.86 -4.73
CA GLY A 47 19.71 -10.87 -5.80
C GLY A 47 21.15 -10.34 -6.00
N PHE A 48 21.90 -10.94 -6.95
CA PHE A 48 23.24 -10.58 -7.46
C PHE A 48 24.16 -9.71 -6.59
N GLY A 49 25.03 -10.40 -5.84
CA GLY A 49 26.01 -9.83 -4.92
C GLY A 49 25.69 -10.28 -3.51
N SER A 50 26.68 -10.70 -2.74
CA SER A 50 26.57 -11.20 -1.36
C SER A 50 26.13 -10.13 -0.34
N GLN A 51 25.32 -9.16 -0.75
CA GLN A 51 24.90 -8.01 0.05
C GLN A 51 23.55 -8.28 0.72
N PHE A 52 23.37 -7.71 1.92
CA PHE A 52 22.15 -7.88 2.70
C PHE A 52 20.94 -7.17 2.07
N TYR A 53 19.78 -7.83 2.11
CA TYR A 53 18.47 -7.26 1.80
C TYR A 53 17.48 -7.68 2.90
N GLY A 54 16.81 -6.70 3.49
CA GLY A 54 15.75 -6.91 4.46
C GLY A 54 14.53 -6.07 4.12
N GLU A 55 13.33 -6.56 4.42
CA GLU A 55 12.11 -5.78 4.27
C GLU A 55 11.12 -6.05 5.40
N ILE A 56 10.36 -5.03 5.77
CA ILE A 56 9.25 -5.08 6.73
C ILE A 56 8.06 -4.39 6.10
N PHE A 57 6.90 -5.03 6.13
CA PHE A 57 5.63 -4.40 5.77
C PHE A 57 4.86 -4.01 7.03
N ASP A 58 4.51 -2.74 7.15
CA ASP A 58 3.59 -2.21 8.17
C ASP A 58 2.16 -2.21 7.59
N PRO A 59 1.28 -3.13 8.03
CA PRO A 59 -0.07 -3.24 7.49
C PRO A 59 -0.98 -2.09 7.92
N GLU A 60 -0.73 -1.47 9.07
CA GLU A 60 -1.52 -0.34 9.57
C GLU A 60 -1.26 0.91 8.71
N LYS A 61 0.02 1.16 8.37
CA LYS A 61 0.43 2.29 7.53
C LYS A 61 0.46 1.99 6.04
N LYS A 62 0.22 0.73 5.64
CA LYS A 62 0.35 0.22 4.26
C LYS A 62 1.67 0.65 3.61
N ARG A 63 2.77 0.32 4.28
CA ARG A 63 4.10 0.81 3.91
C ARG A 63 5.16 -0.27 4.03
N PHE A 64 6.02 -0.36 3.03
CA PHE A 64 7.24 -1.15 3.09
C PHE A 64 8.40 -0.33 3.62
N PHE A 65 9.24 -0.95 4.44
CA PHE A 65 10.53 -0.44 4.89
C PHE A 65 11.60 -1.42 4.41
N VAL A 66 12.55 -0.93 3.60
CA VAL A 66 13.51 -1.76 2.88
C VAL A 66 14.93 -1.38 3.31
N PHE A 67 15.72 -2.38 3.67
CA PHE A 67 17.02 -2.25 4.30
C PHE A 67 18.09 -2.95 3.48
N GLY A 68 19.23 -2.28 3.35
CA GLY A 68 20.41 -2.80 2.68
C GLY A 68 21.53 -3.24 3.62
N LYS A 69 21.38 -3.00 4.93
CA LYS A 69 22.29 -3.44 5.99
C LYS A 69 21.53 -4.14 7.12
N LYS A 70 22.12 -5.19 7.69
CA LYS A 70 21.48 -5.96 8.78
C LYS A 70 21.36 -5.10 10.04
N GLU A 71 22.40 -4.31 10.30
CA GLU A 71 22.51 -3.40 11.44
C GLU A 71 21.40 -2.35 11.41
N SER A 72 21.10 -1.79 10.23
CA SER A 72 20.01 -0.83 10.05
C SER A 72 18.64 -1.44 10.34
N LEU A 73 18.41 -2.69 9.93
CA LEU A 73 17.16 -3.39 10.21
C LEU A 73 17.01 -3.70 11.71
N GLU A 74 18.08 -4.15 12.38
CA GLU A 74 18.04 -4.41 13.82
C GLU A 74 17.86 -3.11 14.63
N ALA A 75 18.55 -2.03 14.25
CA ALA A 75 18.36 -0.72 14.86
C ALA A 75 16.91 -0.22 14.68
N TRP A 76 16.38 -0.33 13.46
CA TRP A 76 15.00 0.06 13.17
C TRP A 76 13.98 -0.75 13.96
N LYS A 77 14.21 -2.04 14.25
CA LYS A 77 13.28 -2.82 15.07
C LYS A 77 13.08 -2.21 16.46
N ILE A 78 14.11 -1.55 17.00
CA ILE A 78 14.11 -0.92 18.32
C ILE A 78 13.57 0.51 18.23
N SER A 79 14.13 1.35 17.36
CA SER A 79 13.79 2.78 17.29
C SER A 79 12.55 3.09 16.45
N LYS A 80 12.21 2.21 15.49
CA LYS A 80 11.25 2.45 14.39
C LYS A 80 11.64 3.61 13.48
N GLU A 81 12.91 3.99 13.44
CA GLU A 81 13.40 5.15 12.68
C GLU A 81 14.59 4.78 11.76
N PHE A 82 14.68 5.45 10.61
CA PHE A 82 15.83 5.38 9.72
C PHE A 82 16.80 6.52 10.04
N ALA A 83 18.11 6.24 9.99
CA ALA A 83 19.12 7.30 10.00
C ALA A 83 19.01 8.20 8.76
N PHE A 84 18.90 7.58 7.58
CA PHE A 84 18.59 8.25 6.31
C PHE A 84 17.66 7.34 5.50
N SER A 85 16.69 7.94 4.83
CA SER A 85 15.77 7.19 3.98
C SER A 85 15.28 7.98 2.77
N LYS A 86 14.84 7.25 1.75
CA LYS A 86 14.12 7.78 0.60
C LYS A 86 12.73 7.16 0.52
N THR A 87 11.71 8.01 0.65
CA THR A 87 10.31 7.61 0.49
C THR A 87 9.91 7.64 -0.99
N GLN A 88 9.19 6.62 -1.43
CA GLN A 88 8.62 6.49 -2.77
C GLN A 88 7.14 6.11 -2.65
N ILE A 89 6.25 7.03 -3.02
CA ILE A 89 4.80 6.83 -2.95
C ILE A 89 4.34 6.05 -4.19
N GLY A 90 3.48 5.04 -4.02
CA GLY A 90 2.96 4.26 -5.14
C GLY A 90 3.94 3.26 -5.75
N PHE A 91 5.07 3.03 -5.10
CA PHE A 91 6.17 2.20 -5.59
C PHE A 91 5.94 0.71 -5.33
N GLY A 92 5.13 0.38 -4.32
CA GLY A 92 4.77 -0.99 -3.95
C GLY A 92 3.92 -1.69 -5.01
N PRO A 93 3.84 -3.03 -4.96
CA PRO A 93 3.09 -3.85 -5.92
C PRO A 93 1.60 -3.45 -6.01
N ASN A 94 0.99 -3.02 -4.91
CA ASN A 94 -0.39 -2.53 -4.85
C ASN A 94 -0.46 -1.01 -4.61
N LYS A 95 0.52 -0.27 -5.15
CA LYS A 95 0.66 1.19 -4.97
C LYS A 95 0.89 1.62 -3.52
N GLU A 96 1.44 0.74 -2.69
CA GLU A 96 1.88 1.11 -1.35
C GLU A 96 3.04 2.11 -1.40
N THR A 97 3.24 2.79 -0.27
CA THR A 97 4.46 3.58 -0.08
C THR A 97 5.62 2.64 0.26
N VAL A 98 6.80 2.88 -0.30
CA VAL A 98 8.03 2.16 0.03
C VAL A 98 9.07 3.16 0.54
N VAL A 99 9.65 2.88 1.69
CA VAL A 99 10.73 3.66 2.30
C VAL A 99 12.00 2.84 2.23
N PHE A 100 12.96 3.35 1.46
CA PHE A 100 14.26 2.71 1.26
C PHE A 100 15.30 3.31 2.19
N GLU A 101 16.18 2.46 2.73
CA GLU A 101 17.44 2.92 3.29
C GLU A 101 18.22 3.74 2.25
N SER A 102 18.81 4.83 2.71
CA SER A 102 19.67 5.68 1.89
C SER A 102 20.94 6.07 2.65
N GLU A 103 21.87 6.69 1.94
CA GLU A 103 23.04 7.34 2.52
C GLU A 103 23.00 8.81 2.11
N LYS A 104 23.60 9.68 2.92
CA LYS A 104 23.53 11.14 2.72
C LYS A 104 24.15 11.56 1.38
N GLU A 105 25.29 10.97 1.03
CA GLU A 105 26.13 11.37 -0.10
C GLU A 105 26.06 10.39 -1.29
N SER A 106 25.27 9.32 -1.19
CA SER A 106 25.25 8.23 -2.18
C SER A 106 23.85 7.69 -2.39
N SER A 107 23.45 7.58 -3.66
CA SER A 107 22.20 6.92 -4.07
C SER A 107 22.37 5.43 -4.34
N GLN A 108 23.59 4.90 -4.33
CA GLN A 108 23.88 3.53 -4.80
C GLN A 108 23.08 2.48 -4.03
N ILE A 109 23.02 2.58 -2.70
CA ILE A 109 22.25 1.64 -1.88
C ILE A 109 20.75 1.73 -2.19
N THR A 110 20.20 2.94 -2.34
CA THR A 110 18.78 3.13 -2.63
C THR A 110 18.42 2.59 -4.02
N GLU A 111 19.22 2.87 -5.04
CA GLU A 111 18.98 2.36 -6.40
C GLU A 111 19.12 0.83 -6.48
N ARG A 112 20.10 0.26 -5.76
CA ARG A 112 20.21 -1.19 -5.60
C ARG A 112 18.95 -1.76 -4.96
N LEU A 113 18.51 -1.20 -3.83
CA LEU A 113 17.33 -1.68 -3.10
C LEU A 113 16.04 -1.55 -3.92
N LYS A 114 15.89 -0.50 -4.73
CA LYS A 114 14.77 -0.37 -5.66
C LYS A 114 14.74 -1.51 -6.68
N LYS A 115 15.89 -1.85 -7.26
CA LYS A 115 16.02 -2.96 -8.21
C LYS A 115 15.73 -4.31 -7.54
N ASP A 116 16.26 -4.53 -6.34
CA ASP A 116 16.04 -5.75 -5.57
C ASP A 116 14.56 -5.92 -5.20
N PHE A 117 13.92 -4.82 -4.79
CA PHE A 117 12.49 -4.79 -4.48
C PHE A 117 11.65 -5.16 -5.69
N ASP A 118 11.93 -4.60 -6.87
CA ASP A 118 11.23 -4.93 -8.11
C ASP A 118 11.37 -6.40 -8.48
N ALA A 119 12.60 -6.90 -8.43
CA ALA A 119 12.90 -8.29 -8.75
C ALA A 119 12.18 -9.23 -7.78
N ARG A 120 12.13 -8.89 -6.50
CA ARG A 120 11.43 -9.67 -5.47
C ARG A 120 9.93 -9.72 -5.71
N TRP A 121 9.31 -8.59 -6.06
CA TRP A 121 7.88 -8.45 -6.27
C TRP A 121 7.44 -8.66 -7.73
N ASN A 122 8.37 -9.05 -8.62
CA ASN A 122 8.14 -9.23 -10.06
C ASN A 122 7.48 -8.01 -10.72
N ILE A 123 7.88 -6.80 -10.30
CA ILE A 123 7.33 -5.54 -10.81
C ILE A 123 8.09 -5.16 -12.07
N LYS A 124 7.37 -4.95 -13.17
CA LYS A 124 7.93 -4.41 -14.42
C LYS A 124 7.57 -2.93 -14.51
N ARG A 125 8.55 -2.05 -14.27
CA ARG A 125 8.38 -0.63 -14.56
C ARG A 125 8.60 -0.43 -16.06
N GLY A 126 7.66 0.24 -16.73
CA GLY A 126 7.88 0.69 -18.11
C GLY A 126 9.13 1.56 -18.14
N GLN A 127 10.13 1.14 -18.89
CA GLN A 127 11.33 1.94 -19.16
C GLN A 127 11.03 2.98 -20.23
#